data_AF-A0AA96MDN7-F1
#
_entry.id   AF-A0AA96MDN7-F1
#
_cell.length_a   1.000
_cell.length_b   1.000
_cell.length_c   1.000
_cell.angle_alpha   90.00
_cell.angle_beta   90.00
_cell.angle_gamma   90.00
#
_symmetry.space_group_name_H-M   'P 1'
#
loop_
_entity.id
_entity.type
_entity.pdbx_description
1 polymer ?
#
loop_
_entity_poly.entity_id
_entity_poly.type
_entity_poly.pdbx_seq_one_letter_code
_entity_poly.pdbx_strand_id
1 'polypeptide(L)'
;MRAIRRTKTIEGTSIPGFIHNGGQFFYINVDVYEDGMVNCWELVDLKGLQGKLDSGWLVPAVPAGEQIFIHGLGAYIVESAQWAFDEKSYYKHFKNTLASLNPDLTNIYAISSRERQRDEQRRIAHSPAATDFYVSSEQFYQTVEGASLHLFMKYGSENYLVNITVYKDGRVLIHNLPDEQEYTLEQLAELFADGTFFTEITTGTAIQMLNIGKVVLSDSLYSSDAGEKLKELYNLHKKLNGEQTAHEACRAAYHNYLENPIEFYREQLRIKYELVPEHERMYLGDMDTKDWDYRRIIYSPENKREV
;
A
#
# COMPACT_ATOMS: atom_id res chain seq x y z
N MET A 1 -29.86 -23.21 -17.62
CA MET A 1 -29.25 -22.12 -18.40
C MET A 1 -27.74 -22.22 -18.29
N ARG A 2 -26.98 -21.91 -19.35
CA ARG A 2 -25.51 -21.85 -19.33
C ARG A 2 -25.07 -20.53 -18.67
N ALA A 3 -24.17 -20.59 -17.71
CA ALA A 3 -23.57 -19.41 -17.08
C ALA A 3 -22.34 -18.93 -17.86
N ILE A 4 -22.21 -17.61 -18.04
CA ILE A 4 -21.06 -16.95 -18.67
C ILE A 4 -20.73 -15.66 -17.88
N ARG A 5 -19.49 -15.15 -17.99
CA ARG A 5 -19.05 -13.90 -17.35
C ARG A 5 -18.03 -13.16 -18.22
N ARG A 6 -17.88 -11.84 -18.01
CA ARG A 6 -16.84 -10.98 -18.60
C ARG A 6 -16.18 -10.11 -17.52
N THR A 7 -15.00 -9.59 -17.80
CA THR A 7 -14.33 -8.54 -17.00
C THR A 7 -14.33 -7.22 -17.79
N LYS A 8 -14.16 -6.10 -17.08
CA LYS A 8 -13.98 -4.75 -17.64
C LYS A 8 -12.96 -4.02 -16.76
N THR A 9 -11.99 -3.34 -17.37
CA THR A 9 -11.12 -2.38 -16.68
C THR A 9 -11.83 -1.03 -16.61
N ILE A 10 -11.75 -0.37 -15.47
CA ILE A 10 -12.30 0.97 -15.23
C ILE A 10 -11.18 1.79 -14.62
N GLU A 11 -10.85 2.89 -15.27
CA GLU A 11 -9.78 3.76 -14.82
C GLU A 11 -10.26 4.68 -13.71
N GLY A 12 -9.30 5.16 -12.93
CA GLY A 12 -9.59 5.95 -11.76
C GLY A 12 -8.35 6.67 -11.26
N THR A 13 -8.54 7.34 -10.14
CA THR A 13 -7.49 7.99 -9.37
C THR A 13 -7.78 7.76 -7.89
N SER A 14 -6.91 8.24 -7.02
CA SER A 14 -7.07 8.08 -5.58
C SER A 14 -7.13 9.42 -4.88
N ILE A 15 -7.96 9.52 -3.86
CA ILE A 15 -8.03 10.66 -2.94
C ILE A 15 -7.57 10.16 -1.57
N PRO A 16 -6.61 10.81 -0.91
CA PRO A 16 -6.22 10.42 0.44
C PRO A 16 -7.41 10.51 1.40
N GLY A 17 -7.50 9.58 2.35
CA GLY A 17 -8.58 9.51 3.33
C GLY A 17 -8.23 8.58 4.48
N PHE A 18 -9.13 8.51 5.48
CA PHE A 18 -8.96 7.61 6.62
C PHE A 18 -10.18 6.71 6.79
N ILE A 19 -9.97 5.41 6.91
CA ILE A 19 -11.00 4.50 7.43
C ILE A 19 -10.95 4.55 8.94
N HIS A 20 -12.08 4.88 9.56
CA HIS A 20 -12.26 4.79 11.01
C HIS A 20 -12.98 3.49 11.34
N ASN A 21 -12.21 2.53 11.85
CA ASN A 21 -12.71 1.20 12.20
C ASN A 21 -12.10 0.73 13.52
N GLY A 22 -12.92 0.16 14.41
CA GLY A 22 -12.44 -0.37 15.69
C GLY A 22 -11.80 0.68 16.62
N GLY A 23 -12.14 1.96 16.48
CA GLY A 23 -11.52 3.05 17.24
C GLY A 23 -10.13 3.45 16.76
N GLN A 24 -9.76 3.06 15.54
CA GLN A 24 -8.47 3.37 14.92
C GLN A 24 -8.68 4.02 13.56
N PHE A 25 -7.74 4.87 13.13
CA PHE A 25 -7.79 5.56 11.83
C PHE A 25 -6.72 5.01 10.90
N PHE A 26 -7.14 4.42 9.78
CA PHE A 26 -6.24 3.83 8.79
C PHE A 26 -6.14 4.75 7.58
N TYR A 27 -4.95 5.29 7.32
CA TYR A 27 -4.70 6.04 6.11
C TYR A 27 -4.82 5.13 4.89
N ILE A 28 -5.59 5.60 3.89
CA ILE A 28 -5.77 4.91 2.63
C ILE A 28 -5.77 5.89 1.47
N ASN A 29 -5.36 5.39 0.31
CA ASN A 29 -5.74 5.93 -0.99
C ASN A 29 -7.17 5.47 -1.27
N VAL A 30 -8.15 6.36 -1.19
CA VAL A 30 -9.56 6.06 -1.53
C VAL A 30 -9.69 6.09 -3.05
N ASP A 31 -9.88 4.93 -3.67
CA ASP A 31 -9.92 4.83 -5.13
C ASP A 31 -11.27 5.33 -5.67
N VAL A 32 -11.22 6.17 -6.69
CA VAL A 32 -12.36 6.79 -7.36
C VAL A 32 -12.28 6.46 -8.84
N TYR A 33 -13.29 5.78 -9.35
CA TYR A 33 -13.32 5.32 -10.74
C TYR A 33 -14.17 6.24 -11.63
N GLU A 34 -13.90 6.24 -12.94
CA GLU A 34 -14.62 7.05 -13.94
C GLU A 34 -16.13 6.76 -14.00
N ASP A 35 -16.58 5.59 -13.55
CA ASP A 35 -17.99 5.22 -13.45
C ASP A 35 -18.65 5.67 -12.14
N GLY A 36 -17.95 6.44 -11.31
CA GLY A 36 -18.44 6.99 -10.05
C GLY A 36 -18.51 5.97 -8.90
N MET A 37 -17.97 4.77 -9.09
CA MET A 37 -17.73 3.85 -7.99
C MET A 37 -16.52 4.30 -7.17
N VAL A 38 -16.55 4.07 -5.87
CA VAL A 38 -15.49 4.45 -4.93
C VAL A 38 -15.15 3.26 -4.03
N ASN A 39 -13.87 2.97 -3.86
CA ASN A 39 -13.39 1.89 -3.01
C ASN A 39 -12.80 2.44 -1.71
N CYS A 40 -13.45 2.15 -0.58
CA CYS A 40 -13.00 2.53 0.75
C CYS A 40 -13.05 1.32 1.71
N TRP A 41 -12.28 0.28 1.32
CA TRP A 41 -12.35 -1.13 1.79
C TRP A 41 -13.59 -1.90 1.34
N GLU A 42 -14.52 -1.21 0.71
CA GLU A 42 -15.69 -1.76 0.02
C GLU A 42 -16.00 -0.85 -1.17
N LEU A 43 -16.31 -1.45 -2.31
CA LEU A 43 -16.68 -0.75 -3.53
C LEU A 43 -18.15 -0.31 -3.43
N VAL A 44 -18.37 1.00 -3.40
CA VAL A 44 -19.68 1.62 -3.21
C VAL A 44 -20.00 2.60 -4.35
N ASP A 45 -21.29 2.78 -4.63
CA ASP A 45 -21.75 3.91 -5.46
C ASP A 45 -21.72 5.23 -4.68
N LEU A 46 -21.98 6.36 -5.35
CA LEU A 46 -21.98 7.69 -4.72
C LEU A 46 -22.94 7.80 -3.52
N LYS A 47 -24.07 7.09 -3.53
CA LYS A 47 -25.00 7.06 -2.40
C LYS A 47 -24.40 6.28 -1.22
N GLY A 48 -23.74 5.15 -1.50
CA GLY A 48 -23.01 4.37 -0.52
C GLY A 48 -21.85 5.16 0.07
N LEU A 49 -21.08 5.90 -0.76
CA LEU A 49 -20.02 6.80 -0.31
C LEU A 49 -20.55 7.83 0.68
N GLN A 50 -21.66 8.49 0.35
CA GLN A 50 -22.28 9.44 1.28
C GLN A 50 -22.65 8.76 2.61
N GLY A 51 -23.21 7.54 2.58
CA GLY A 51 -23.47 6.78 3.80
C GLY A 51 -22.22 6.40 4.59
N LYS A 52 -21.08 6.13 3.93
CA LYS A 52 -19.79 5.87 4.60
C LYS A 52 -19.25 7.12 5.29
N LEU A 53 -19.45 8.30 4.70
CA LEU A 53 -19.12 9.58 5.30
C LEU A 53 -20.05 9.90 6.49
N ASP A 54 -21.38 9.81 6.29
CA ASP A 54 -22.39 10.11 7.32
C ASP A 54 -22.24 9.22 8.57
N SER A 55 -21.81 7.96 8.37
CA SER A 55 -21.57 7.00 9.47
C SER A 55 -20.23 7.19 10.17
N GLY A 56 -19.35 8.04 9.65
CA GLY A 56 -17.98 8.21 10.12
C GLY A 56 -17.07 7.01 9.85
N TRP A 57 -17.43 6.12 8.91
CA TRP A 57 -16.57 5.03 8.44
C TRP A 57 -15.39 5.57 7.62
N LEU A 58 -15.67 6.50 6.71
CA LEU A 58 -14.66 7.22 5.95
C LEU A 58 -14.63 8.66 6.47
N VAL A 59 -13.45 9.16 6.82
CA VAL A 59 -13.30 10.52 7.35
C VAL A 59 -12.11 11.24 6.71
N PRO A 60 -12.19 12.57 6.52
CA PRO A 60 -11.08 13.37 5.99
C PRO A 60 -10.10 13.89 7.05
N ALA A 61 -10.40 13.64 8.33
CA ALA A 61 -9.72 14.26 9.45
C ALA A 61 -9.60 13.29 10.62
N VAL A 62 -8.45 13.33 11.29
CA VAL A 62 -8.18 12.57 12.51
C VAL A 62 -8.01 13.55 13.68
N PRO A 63 -8.72 13.37 14.80
CA PRO A 63 -8.59 14.22 15.97
C PRO A 63 -7.17 14.17 16.58
N ALA A 64 -6.78 15.24 17.27
CA ALA A 64 -5.57 15.22 18.09
C ALA A 64 -5.71 14.21 19.25
N GLY A 65 -4.62 13.51 19.56
CA GLY A 65 -4.56 12.41 20.53
C GLY A 65 -4.88 11.03 19.94
N GLU A 66 -5.45 10.97 18.74
CA GLU A 66 -5.77 9.71 18.06
C GLU A 66 -4.59 9.18 17.24
N GLN A 67 -4.67 7.90 16.88
CA GLN A 67 -3.63 7.19 16.12
C GLN A 67 -3.98 7.07 14.64
N ILE A 68 -3.02 7.39 13.77
CA ILE A 68 -3.03 7.10 12.34
C ILE A 68 -2.17 5.87 12.08
N PHE A 69 -2.77 4.86 11.46
CA PHE A 69 -2.13 3.67 10.95
C PHE A 69 -1.88 3.85 9.45
N ILE A 70 -0.62 3.77 9.04
CA ILE A 70 -0.23 3.78 7.63
C ILE A 70 0.28 2.39 7.30
N HIS A 71 -0.46 1.66 6.46
CA HIS A 71 -0.17 0.26 6.15
C HIS A 71 1.26 0.09 5.63
N GLY A 72 2.02 -0.83 6.24
CA GLY A 72 3.40 -1.11 5.88
C GLY A 72 4.40 0.02 6.19
N LEU A 73 3.99 1.06 6.93
CA LEU A 73 4.88 2.14 7.35
C LEU A 73 4.96 2.24 8.87
N GLY A 74 3.83 2.43 9.56
CA GLY A 74 3.82 2.56 11.02
C GLY A 74 2.51 3.05 11.61
N ALA A 75 2.50 3.24 12.93
CA ALA A 75 1.40 3.86 13.67
C ALA A 75 1.89 5.08 14.45
N TYR A 76 1.22 6.21 14.25
CA TYR A 76 1.66 7.53 14.72
C TYR A 76 0.52 8.26 15.42
N ILE A 77 0.82 8.94 16.53
CA ILE A 77 -0.19 9.75 17.24
C ILE A 77 -0.21 11.16 16.64
N VAL A 78 -1.41 11.68 16.43
CA VAL A 78 -1.65 13.06 15.98
C VAL A 78 -1.52 14.01 17.16
N GLU A 79 -0.50 14.86 17.19
CA GLU A 79 -0.41 15.93 18.20
C GLU A 79 -1.30 17.11 17.84
N SER A 80 -1.23 17.51 16.59
CA SER A 80 -2.06 18.57 16.01
C SER A 80 -2.16 18.40 14.50
N ALA A 81 -3.22 18.91 13.90
CA ALA A 81 -3.40 18.85 12.47
C ALA A 81 -4.20 20.03 11.93
N GLN A 82 -3.95 20.36 10.67
CA GLN A 82 -4.72 21.27 9.85
C GLN A 82 -5.25 20.48 8.65
N TRP A 83 -6.46 19.94 8.80
CA TRP A 83 -7.13 19.18 7.75
C TRP A 83 -7.79 20.13 6.75
N ALA A 84 -7.70 19.80 5.46
CA ALA A 84 -8.22 20.62 4.37
C ALA A 84 -9.74 20.50 4.19
N PHE A 85 -10.35 19.45 4.75
CA PHE A 85 -11.75 19.14 4.54
C PHE A 85 -12.50 18.79 5.82
N ASP A 86 -13.76 19.19 5.84
CA ASP A 86 -14.82 18.53 6.60
C ASP A 86 -15.54 17.49 5.72
N GLU A 87 -16.49 16.76 6.28
CA GLU A 87 -17.25 15.73 5.55
C GLU A 87 -17.91 16.24 4.26
N LYS A 88 -18.51 17.44 4.30
CA LYS A 88 -19.25 18.03 3.18
C LYS A 88 -18.31 18.48 2.05
N SER A 89 -17.23 19.16 2.41
CA SER A 89 -16.22 19.62 1.47
C SER A 89 -15.40 18.46 0.91
N TYR A 90 -15.21 17.39 1.67
CA TYR A 90 -14.59 16.14 1.20
C TYR A 90 -15.48 15.42 0.18
N TYR A 91 -16.79 15.28 0.44
CA TYR A 91 -17.72 14.74 -0.56
C TYR A 91 -17.77 15.61 -1.82
N LYS A 92 -17.68 16.94 -1.68
CA LYS A 92 -17.56 17.84 -2.84
C LYS A 92 -16.25 17.59 -3.60
N HIS A 93 -15.15 17.33 -2.91
CA HIS A 93 -13.87 16.99 -3.53
C HIS A 93 -13.98 15.70 -4.35
N PHE A 94 -14.59 14.63 -3.83
CA PHE A 94 -14.88 13.41 -4.61
C PHE A 94 -15.66 13.70 -5.89
N LYS A 95 -16.72 14.51 -5.82
CA LYS A 95 -17.51 14.87 -7.00
C LYS A 95 -16.71 15.68 -8.02
N ASN A 96 -15.84 16.57 -7.57
CA ASN A 96 -14.95 17.31 -8.45
C ASN A 96 -13.93 16.39 -9.13
N THR A 97 -13.35 15.45 -8.38
CA THR A 97 -12.43 14.44 -8.92
C THR A 97 -13.12 13.56 -9.95
N LEU A 98 -14.35 13.10 -9.67
CA LEU A 98 -15.15 12.36 -10.64
C LEU A 98 -15.43 13.18 -11.90
N ALA A 99 -15.76 14.47 -11.77
CA ALA A 99 -15.96 15.35 -12.91
C ALA A 99 -14.69 15.58 -13.73
N SER A 100 -13.50 15.50 -13.12
CA SER A 100 -12.23 15.53 -13.86
C SER A 100 -11.98 14.23 -14.63
N LEU A 101 -12.33 13.07 -14.05
CA LEU A 101 -12.19 11.75 -14.70
C LEU A 101 -13.23 11.53 -15.80
N ASN A 102 -14.46 11.99 -15.57
CA ASN A 102 -15.60 11.81 -16.46
C ASN A 102 -16.36 13.14 -16.58
N PRO A 103 -15.90 14.06 -17.45
CA PRO A 103 -16.46 15.42 -17.57
C PRO A 103 -17.95 15.48 -17.93
N ASP A 104 -18.43 14.50 -18.69
CA ASP A 104 -19.83 14.43 -19.09
C ASP A 104 -20.73 13.76 -18.04
N LEU A 105 -20.13 13.18 -16.98
CA LEU A 105 -20.81 12.43 -15.93
C LEU A 105 -21.77 11.36 -16.49
N THR A 106 -21.34 10.67 -17.54
CA THR A 106 -22.13 9.61 -18.19
C THR A 106 -21.75 8.23 -17.66
N ASN A 107 -22.67 7.26 -17.75
CA ASN A 107 -22.43 5.89 -17.30
C ASN A 107 -22.05 5.75 -15.81
N ILE A 108 -22.51 6.67 -14.97
CA ILE A 108 -22.32 6.59 -13.52
C ILE A 108 -23.12 5.41 -12.96
N TYR A 109 -22.42 4.50 -12.30
CA TYR A 109 -23.00 3.29 -11.75
C TYR A 109 -23.81 3.57 -10.49
N ALA A 110 -24.96 2.91 -10.37
CA ALA A 110 -25.79 2.94 -9.17
C ALA A 110 -26.17 1.50 -8.80
N ILE A 111 -25.76 1.07 -7.61
CA ILE A 111 -26.02 -0.29 -7.13
C ILE A 111 -27.52 -0.42 -6.82
N SER A 112 -28.21 -1.24 -7.60
CA SER A 112 -29.65 -1.46 -7.44
C SER A 112 -30.01 -2.21 -6.16
N SER A 113 -31.23 -2.02 -5.62
CA SER A 113 -31.69 -2.76 -4.43
C SER A 113 -31.66 -4.28 -4.63
N ARG A 114 -31.97 -4.76 -5.85
CA ARG A 114 -31.91 -6.19 -6.20
C ARG A 114 -30.48 -6.74 -6.12
N GLU A 115 -29.51 -5.94 -6.57
CA GLU A 115 -28.09 -6.31 -6.50
C GLU A 115 -27.61 -6.38 -5.05
N ARG A 116 -27.89 -5.35 -4.25
CA ARG A 116 -27.55 -5.36 -2.80
C ARG A 116 -28.12 -6.58 -2.09
N GLN A 117 -29.41 -6.86 -2.29
CA GLN A 117 -30.07 -8.02 -1.68
C GLN A 117 -29.42 -9.35 -2.13
N ARG A 118 -29.06 -9.47 -3.41
CA ARG A 118 -28.39 -10.66 -3.93
C ARG A 118 -27.01 -10.84 -3.31
N ASP A 119 -26.26 -9.77 -3.16
CA ASP A 119 -24.89 -9.83 -2.66
C ASP A 119 -24.88 -10.08 -1.13
N GLU A 120 -25.84 -9.51 -0.38
CA GLU A 120 -26.11 -9.83 1.03
C GLU A 120 -26.47 -11.31 1.22
N GLN A 121 -27.38 -11.85 0.41
CA GLN A 121 -27.76 -13.27 0.46
C GLN A 121 -26.57 -14.21 0.20
N ARG A 122 -25.61 -13.76 -0.60
CA ARG A 122 -24.40 -14.50 -0.95
C ARG A 122 -23.21 -14.16 -0.05
N ARG A 123 -23.36 -13.19 0.87
CA ARG A 123 -22.28 -12.66 1.72
C ARG A 123 -21.08 -12.19 0.91
N ILE A 124 -21.33 -11.48 -0.18
CA ILE A 124 -20.30 -10.91 -1.05
C ILE A 124 -20.10 -9.44 -0.66
N ALA A 125 -18.85 -9.09 -0.36
CA ALA A 125 -18.39 -7.70 -0.30
C ALA A 125 -17.37 -7.50 -1.42
N HIS A 126 -17.61 -6.54 -2.30
CA HIS A 126 -16.68 -6.21 -3.37
C HIS A 126 -15.62 -5.24 -2.85
N SER A 127 -14.35 -5.61 -2.98
CA SER A 127 -13.21 -4.77 -2.60
C SER A 127 -12.06 -5.07 -3.58
N PRO A 128 -12.13 -4.55 -4.81
CA PRO A 128 -11.10 -4.81 -5.81
C PRO A 128 -9.78 -4.14 -5.40
N ALA A 129 -8.65 -4.77 -5.72
CA ALA A 129 -7.35 -4.08 -5.60
C ALA A 129 -7.15 -3.19 -6.84
N ALA A 130 -6.85 -1.92 -6.63
CA ALA A 130 -6.38 -1.04 -7.70
C ALA A 130 -5.00 -1.49 -8.19
N THR A 131 -4.64 -1.11 -9.41
CA THR A 131 -3.32 -1.32 -9.99
C THR A 131 -2.85 0.01 -10.52
N ASP A 132 -1.74 0.51 -9.98
CA ASP A 132 -1.10 1.70 -10.51
C ASP A 132 -0.63 1.42 -11.94
N PHE A 133 -0.74 2.41 -12.82
CA PHE A 133 -0.22 2.31 -14.17
C PHE A 133 0.11 3.69 -14.73
N TYR A 134 0.95 3.71 -15.76
CA TYR A 134 1.07 4.87 -16.63
C TYR A 134 0.89 4.46 -18.09
N VAL A 135 0.46 5.40 -18.94
CA VAL A 135 0.33 5.18 -20.39
C VAL A 135 1.68 5.43 -21.04
N SER A 136 2.32 4.37 -21.54
CA SER A 136 3.61 4.48 -22.25
C SER A 136 3.42 4.84 -23.72
N SER A 137 2.26 4.50 -24.29
CA SER A 137 1.87 4.91 -25.63
C SER A 137 0.35 4.98 -25.76
N GLU A 138 -0.16 6.14 -26.16
CA GLU A 138 -1.56 6.31 -26.53
C GLU A 138 -1.94 5.44 -27.74
N GLN A 139 -0.97 5.13 -28.60
CA GLN A 139 -1.20 4.26 -29.73
C GLN A 139 -1.42 2.81 -29.23
N PHE A 140 -2.62 2.29 -29.48
CA PHE A 140 -3.12 1.02 -28.97
C PHE A 140 -3.26 0.95 -27.44
N TYR A 141 -3.20 2.10 -26.76
CA TYR A 141 -3.37 2.21 -25.31
C TYR A 141 -2.46 1.24 -24.54
N GLN A 142 -1.15 1.39 -24.75
CA GLN A 142 -0.16 0.58 -24.06
C GLN A 142 0.12 1.19 -22.70
N THR A 143 -0.06 0.38 -21.67
CA THR A 143 0.16 0.77 -20.27
C THR A 143 1.27 -0.07 -19.65
N VAL A 144 1.93 0.51 -18.65
CA VAL A 144 2.91 -0.17 -17.81
C VAL A 144 2.38 -0.18 -16.40
N GLU A 145 2.12 -1.37 -15.87
CA GLU A 145 1.64 -1.56 -14.51
C GLU A 145 2.75 -1.29 -13.49
N GLY A 146 2.35 -0.78 -12.33
CA GLY A 146 3.19 -0.55 -11.18
C GLY A 146 2.55 -1.05 -9.89
N ALA A 147 3.33 -0.96 -8.82
CA ALA A 147 2.90 -1.25 -7.47
C ALA A 147 3.54 -0.25 -6.51
N SER A 148 2.79 0.15 -5.49
CA SER A 148 3.19 1.23 -4.62
C SER A 148 3.26 0.86 -3.14
N LEU A 149 3.95 1.70 -2.37
CA LEU A 149 3.90 1.72 -0.91
C LEU A 149 4.07 3.13 -0.38
N HIS A 150 3.73 3.32 0.91
CA HIS A 150 3.88 4.60 1.59
C HIS A 150 5.25 4.75 2.26
N LEU A 151 5.77 5.98 2.25
CA LEU A 151 7.02 6.35 2.91
C LEU A 151 7.00 7.83 3.29
N PHE A 152 7.88 8.26 4.19
CA PHE A 152 8.14 9.68 4.37
C PHE A 152 9.31 10.15 3.51
N MET A 153 9.21 11.38 3.00
CA MET A 153 10.24 12.00 2.18
C MET A 153 10.48 13.45 2.62
N LYS A 154 11.74 13.84 2.73
CA LYS A 154 12.16 15.25 2.82
C LYS A 154 12.10 15.85 1.41
N TYR A 155 11.34 16.93 1.24
CA TYR A 155 11.25 17.65 -0.03
C TYR A 155 11.29 19.16 0.24
N GLY A 156 12.38 19.80 -0.18
CA GLY A 156 12.69 21.18 0.19
C GLY A 156 12.89 21.31 1.69
N SER A 157 12.12 22.19 2.34
CA SER A 157 12.15 22.43 3.79
C SER A 157 11.06 21.69 4.57
N GLU A 158 10.26 20.86 3.91
CA GLU A 158 9.11 20.18 4.49
C GLU A 158 9.25 18.67 4.34
N ASN A 159 8.48 17.92 5.15
CA ASN A 159 8.40 16.47 5.06
C ASN A 159 7.03 16.08 4.52
N TYR A 160 6.96 15.01 3.72
CA TYR A 160 5.73 14.56 3.08
C TYR A 160 5.50 13.08 3.36
N LEU A 161 4.23 12.69 3.50
CA LEU A 161 3.81 11.31 3.29
C LEU A 161 3.61 11.09 1.79
N VAL A 162 4.50 10.30 1.19
CA VAL A 162 4.50 10.04 -0.25
C VAL A 162 3.97 8.64 -0.57
N ASN A 163 3.52 8.46 -1.81
CA ASN A 163 3.25 7.14 -2.38
C ASN A 163 4.32 6.88 -3.45
N ILE A 164 5.18 5.90 -3.22
CA ILE A 164 6.27 5.53 -4.13
C ILE A 164 5.78 4.39 -4.99
N THR A 165 5.68 4.60 -6.30
CA THR A 165 5.23 3.60 -7.26
C THR A 165 6.41 3.11 -8.09
N VAL A 166 6.67 1.80 -8.07
CA VAL A 166 7.65 1.13 -8.93
C VAL A 166 6.93 0.47 -10.09
N TYR A 167 7.36 0.73 -11.31
CA TYR A 167 6.77 0.19 -12.53
C TYR A 167 7.55 -1.01 -13.07
N LYS A 168 6.90 -1.83 -13.91
CA LYS A 168 7.50 -3.04 -14.53
C LYS A 168 8.81 -2.78 -15.27
N ASP A 169 8.97 -1.60 -15.84
CA ASP A 169 10.13 -1.19 -16.63
C ASP A 169 11.29 -0.60 -15.79
N GLY A 170 11.15 -0.57 -14.46
CA GLY A 170 12.15 -0.03 -13.55
C GLY A 170 12.02 1.47 -13.27
N ARG A 171 11.06 2.16 -13.90
CA ARG A 171 10.72 3.55 -13.57
C ARG A 171 10.14 3.62 -12.16
N VAL A 172 10.50 4.66 -11.41
CA VAL A 172 9.94 4.94 -10.09
C VAL A 172 9.38 6.34 -10.07
N LEU A 173 8.13 6.49 -9.62
CA LEU A 173 7.45 7.79 -9.52
C LEU A 173 7.04 8.03 -8.06
N ILE A 174 7.33 9.24 -7.57
CA ILE A 174 6.96 9.68 -6.24
C ILE A 174 5.74 10.59 -6.34
N HIS A 175 4.60 10.07 -5.91
CA HIS A 175 3.34 10.80 -5.84
C HIS A 175 3.15 11.46 -4.47
N ASN A 176 2.12 12.30 -4.36
CA ASN A 176 1.77 13.09 -3.17
C ASN A 176 2.84 14.14 -2.81
N LEU A 177 3.51 14.69 -3.83
CA LEU A 177 4.37 15.88 -3.75
C LEU A 177 3.76 17.03 -4.56
N PRO A 178 4.10 18.30 -4.25
CA PRO A 178 3.69 19.44 -5.07
C PRO A 178 4.12 19.29 -6.54
N ASP A 179 5.32 18.76 -6.75
CA ASP A 179 5.86 18.37 -8.06
C ASP A 179 6.29 16.91 -7.98
N GLU A 180 5.70 16.04 -8.80
CA GLU A 180 6.06 14.63 -8.86
C GLU A 180 7.54 14.47 -9.22
N GLN A 181 8.21 13.53 -8.55
CA GLN A 181 9.62 13.23 -8.78
C GLN A 181 9.78 11.86 -9.42
N GLU A 182 10.67 11.75 -10.38
CA GLU A 182 10.97 10.52 -11.09
C GLU A 182 12.39 10.06 -10.81
N TYR A 183 12.55 8.77 -10.54
CA TYR A 183 13.82 8.11 -10.28
C TYR A 183 13.87 6.76 -10.99
N THR A 184 15.05 6.13 -10.99
CA THR A 184 15.20 4.71 -11.28
C THR A 184 15.32 3.90 -10.00
N LEU A 185 15.13 2.58 -10.11
CA LEU A 185 15.23 1.67 -8.97
C LEU A 185 16.61 1.72 -8.29
N GLU A 186 17.69 1.91 -9.06
CA GLU A 186 19.06 1.98 -8.56
C GLU A 186 19.30 3.24 -7.71
N GLN A 187 18.65 4.35 -8.05
CA GLN A 187 18.80 5.62 -7.34
C GLN A 187 18.16 5.62 -5.95
N LEU A 188 17.20 4.71 -5.70
CA LEU A 188 16.50 4.66 -4.42
C LEU A 188 17.46 4.42 -3.25
N ALA A 189 18.47 3.58 -3.44
CA ALA A 189 19.43 3.26 -2.38
C ALA A 189 20.15 4.50 -1.84
N GLU A 190 20.44 5.48 -2.70
CA GLU A 190 21.08 6.74 -2.32
C GLU A 190 20.12 7.61 -1.48
N LEU A 191 18.84 7.69 -1.89
CA LEU A 191 17.80 8.44 -1.18
C LEU A 191 17.48 7.89 0.22
N PHE A 192 17.63 6.57 0.41
CA PHE A 192 17.57 5.96 1.74
C PHE A 192 18.85 6.23 2.54
N ALA A 193 20.03 6.15 1.90
CA ALA A 193 21.32 6.31 2.57
C ALA A 193 21.57 7.76 3.06
N ASP A 194 21.10 8.76 2.32
CA ASP A 194 21.23 10.17 2.71
C ASP A 194 20.08 10.65 3.64
N GLY A 195 19.10 9.79 3.91
CA GLY A 195 17.97 10.07 4.78
C GLY A 195 16.94 11.02 4.17
N THR A 196 16.91 11.17 2.84
CA THR A 196 15.82 11.80 2.10
C THR A 196 14.53 11.02 2.30
N PHE A 197 14.61 9.70 2.13
CA PHE A 197 13.57 8.77 2.53
C PHE A 197 13.76 8.29 3.96
N PHE A 198 12.68 8.27 4.72
CA PHE A 198 12.71 7.86 6.11
C PHE A 198 11.36 7.28 6.56
N THR A 199 11.39 6.58 7.70
CA THR A 199 10.24 5.88 8.28
C THR A 199 10.02 6.26 9.74
N GLU A 200 11.11 6.57 10.45
CA GLU A 200 11.10 7.01 11.84
C GLU A 200 10.77 8.49 11.94
N ILE A 201 9.86 8.81 12.85
CA ILE A 201 9.46 10.18 13.15
C ILE A 201 9.88 10.51 14.58
N THR A 202 10.50 11.67 14.76
CA THR A 202 10.72 12.26 16.08
C THR A 202 9.53 13.11 16.47
N THR A 203 9.21 13.15 17.76
CA THR A 203 8.12 13.97 18.28
C THR A 203 8.18 15.44 17.82
N GLY A 204 7.04 15.95 17.36
CA GLY A 204 6.91 17.30 16.82
C GLY A 204 7.23 17.43 15.33
N THR A 205 7.44 16.33 14.61
CA THR A 205 7.69 16.38 13.16
C THR A 205 6.41 16.72 12.41
N ALA A 206 6.46 17.81 11.66
CA ALA A 206 5.40 18.17 10.74
C ALA A 206 5.52 17.36 9.44
N ILE A 207 4.44 16.69 9.06
CA ILE A 207 4.27 15.93 7.82
C ILE A 207 3.13 16.55 7.00
N GLN A 208 3.41 16.81 5.74
CA GLN A 208 2.43 17.16 4.72
C GLN A 208 1.80 15.88 4.18
N MET A 209 0.49 15.77 4.29
CA MET A 209 -0.30 14.74 3.62
C MET A 209 -1.03 15.45 2.49
N LEU A 210 -0.38 15.51 1.32
CA LEU A 210 -0.87 16.30 0.19
C LEU A 210 -2.33 15.95 -0.13
N ASN A 211 -3.13 16.95 -0.44
CA ASN A 211 -4.56 16.80 -0.74
C ASN A 211 -5.43 16.26 0.41
N ILE A 212 -4.96 16.30 1.67
CA ILE A 212 -5.84 16.08 2.83
C ILE A 212 -5.49 16.96 4.04
N GLY A 213 -4.23 17.30 4.27
CA GLY A 213 -3.86 18.24 5.33
C GLY A 213 -2.39 18.22 5.73
N LYS A 214 -2.07 19.01 6.76
CA LYS A 214 -0.77 19.01 7.44
C LYS A 214 -0.95 18.47 8.85
N VAL A 215 -0.09 17.55 9.27
CA VAL A 215 -0.15 16.92 10.59
C VAL A 215 1.18 17.04 11.31
N VAL A 216 1.15 17.24 12.63
CA VAL A 216 2.30 17.09 13.51
C VAL A 216 2.14 15.76 14.24
N LEU A 217 3.11 14.88 14.04
CA LEU A 217 3.09 13.53 14.60
C LEU A 217 4.07 13.42 15.77
N SER A 218 3.71 12.60 16.76
CA SER A 218 4.65 12.18 17.81
C SER A 218 5.32 10.85 17.49
N ASP A 219 6.22 10.41 18.37
CA ASP A 219 6.98 9.17 18.21
C ASP A 219 6.07 7.99 17.83
N SER A 220 6.57 7.13 16.94
CA SER A 220 5.83 5.96 16.47
C SER A 220 5.70 4.90 17.55
N LEU A 221 4.52 4.28 17.66
CA LEU A 221 4.36 3.04 18.45
C LEU A 221 5.18 1.90 17.85
N TYR A 222 5.23 1.88 16.52
CA TYR A 222 6.16 1.10 15.72
C TYR A 222 6.33 1.81 14.37
N SER A 223 7.53 1.68 13.80
CA SER A 223 7.87 2.10 12.45
C SER A 223 8.56 0.95 11.74
N SER A 224 8.41 0.90 10.42
CA SER A 224 9.17 -0.02 9.58
C SER A 224 10.60 0.49 9.47
N ASP A 225 11.59 -0.40 9.38
CA ASP A 225 12.97 0.01 9.09
C ASP A 225 13.09 0.50 7.64
N ALA A 226 13.85 1.57 7.44
CA ALA A 226 14.01 2.20 6.13
C ALA A 226 14.74 1.27 5.12
N GLY A 227 15.73 0.50 5.56
CA GLY A 227 16.40 -0.50 4.75
C GLY A 227 15.47 -1.66 4.37
N GLU A 228 14.56 -2.06 5.25
CA GLU A 228 13.55 -3.06 4.95
C GLU A 228 12.51 -2.55 3.91
N LYS A 229 12.13 -1.26 3.96
CA LYS A 229 11.29 -0.64 2.91
C LYS A 229 11.95 -0.69 1.52
N LEU A 230 13.26 -0.48 1.45
CA LEU A 230 14.00 -0.60 0.20
C LEU A 230 13.93 -2.03 -0.37
N LYS A 231 14.05 -3.06 0.48
CA LYS A 231 13.89 -4.46 0.07
C LYS A 231 12.47 -4.74 -0.45
N GLU A 232 11.44 -4.17 0.17
CA GLU A 232 10.06 -4.27 -0.32
C GLU A 232 9.91 -3.69 -1.72
N LEU A 233 10.47 -2.51 -2.01
CA LEU A 233 10.41 -1.89 -3.35
C LEU A 233 11.06 -2.79 -4.42
N TYR A 234 12.22 -3.39 -4.12
CA TYR A 234 12.85 -4.37 -5.02
C TYR A 234 11.98 -5.63 -5.21
N ASN A 235 11.31 -6.11 -4.15
CA ASN A 235 10.41 -7.25 -4.26
C ASN A 235 9.15 -6.93 -5.07
N LEU A 236 8.60 -5.71 -4.97
CA LEU A 236 7.50 -5.25 -5.81
C LEU A 236 7.89 -5.29 -7.29
N HIS A 237 9.07 -4.76 -7.64
CA HIS A 237 9.58 -4.81 -9.02
C HIS A 237 9.71 -6.24 -9.56
N LYS A 238 10.27 -7.16 -8.75
CA LYS A 238 10.39 -8.58 -9.12
C LYS A 238 9.04 -9.23 -9.34
N LYS A 239 8.10 -9.02 -8.42
CA LYS A 239 6.74 -9.56 -8.50
C LYS A 239 6.02 -9.06 -9.76
N LEU A 240 6.16 -7.79 -10.09
CA LEU A 240 5.61 -7.19 -11.30
C LEU A 240 6.16 -7.86 -12.58
N ASN A 241 7.43 -8.26 -12.58
CA ASN A 241 8.08 -8.94 -13.70
C ASN A 241 7.92 -10.47 -13.69
N GLY A 242 7.18 -11.04 -12.74
CA GLY A 242 7.03 -12.50 -12.59
C GLY A 242 8.32 -13.23 -12.21
N GLU A 243 9.30 -12.49 -11.68
CA GLU A 243 10.54 -13.05 -11.15
C GLU A 243 10.32 -13.63 -9.75
N GLN A 244 11.20 -14.53 -9.33
CA GLN A 244 11.17 -15.04 -7.96
C GLN A 244 11.40 -13.90 -6.97
N THR A 245 10.42 -13.67 -6.11
CA THR A 245 10.52 -12.79 -4.95
C THR A 245 11.58 -13.28 -3.97
N ALA A 246 12.04 -12.42 -3.05
CA ALA A 246 12.95 -12.86 -1.99
C ALA A 246 12.35 -14.02 -1.18
N HIS A 247 11.03 -14.02 -0.96
CA HIS A 247 10.31 -15.07 -0.24
C HIS A 247 10.41 -16.43 -0.94
N GLU A 248 10.13 -16.46 -2.24
CA GLU A 248 10.20 -17.68 -3.05
C GLU A 248 11.64 -18.19 -3.19
N ALA A 249 12.58 -17.27 -3.41
CA ALA A 249 14.01 -17.61 -3.48
C ALA A 249 14.52 -18.18 -2.14
N CYS A 250 14.07 -17.64 -1.01
CA CYS A 250 14.41 -18.14 0.33
C CYS A 250 13.82 -19.54 0.58
N ARG A 251 12.54 -19.76 0.22
CA ARG A 251 11.92 -21.10 0.30
C ARG A 251 12.65 -22.12 -0.57
N ALA A 252 13.02 -21.75 -1.79
CA ALA A 252 13.81 -22.62 -2.67
C ALA A 252 15.19 -22.95 -2.07
N ALA A 253 15.89 -21.96 -1.49
CA ALA A 253 17.15 -22.19 -0.80
C ALA A 253 17.01 -23.10 0.43
N TYR A 254 15.90 -22.98 1.16
CA TYR A 254 15.58 -23.83 2.30
C TYR A 254 15.38 -25.28 1.85
N HIS A 255 14.62 -25.52 0.77
CA HIS A 255 14.48 -26.87 0.20
C HIS A 255 15.82 -27.46 -0.23
N ASN A 256 16.68 -26.69 -0.91
CA ASN A 256 18.01 -27.16 -1.31
C ASN A 256 18.88 -27.56 -0.11
N TYR A 257 18.81 -26.80 0.99
CA TYR A 257 19.50 -27.18 2.23
C TYR A 257 18.95 -28.47 2.83
N LEU A 258 17.62 -28.66 2.84
CA LEU A 258 17.02 -29.89 3.34
C LEU A 258 17.42 -31.12 2.52
N GLU A 259 17.55 -30.98 1.20
CA GLU A 259 18.02 -32.04 0.31
C GLU A 259 19.51 -32.34 0.49
N ASN A 260 20.32 -31.30 0.70
CA ASN A 260 21.77 -31.42 0.86
C ASN A 260 22.29 -30.47 1.97
N PRO A 261 22.30 -30.91 3.25
CA PRO A 261 22.59 -30.05 4.39
C PRO A 261 24.10 -29.85 4.58
N ILE A 262 24.75 -29.22 3.61
CA ILE A 262 26.16 -28.80 3.66
C ILE A 262 26.29 -27.30 3.86
N GLU A 263 27.47 -26.86 4.31
CA GLU A 263 27.77 -25.46 4.62
C GLU A 263 27.49 -24.51 3.46
N PHE A 264 27.75 -24.95 2.23
CA PHE A 264 27.45 -24.18 1.03
C PHE A 264 25.95 -23.80 0.94
N TYR A 265 25.04 -24.77 1.09
CA TYR A 265 23.60 -24.49 1.00
C TYR A 265 23.07 -23.76 2.23
N ARG A 266 23.70 -23.94 3.40
CA ARG A 266 23.39 -23.16 4.61
C ARG A 266 23.66 -21.68 4.39
N GLU A 267 24.83 -21.35 3.84
CA GLU A 267 25.19 -19.97 3.55
C GLU A 267 24.33 -19.36 2.44
N GLN A 268 23.99 -20.13 1.40
CA GLN A 268 23.02 -19.67 0.40
C GLN A 268 21.66 -19.38 1.02
N LEU A 269 21.17 -20.23 1.93
CA LEU A 269 19.95 -19.98 2.68
C LEU A 269 20.05 -18.70 3.50
N ARG A 270 21.15 -18.47 4.22
CA ARG A 270 21.37 -17.25 5.01
C ARG A 270 21.28 -15.99 4.13
N ILE A 271 21.99 -15.97 3.01
CA ILE A 271 21.99 -14.84 2.07
C ILE A 271 20.57 -14.56 1.58
N LYS A 272 19.81 -15.60 1.18
CA LYS A 272 18.44 -15.41 0.69
C LYS A 272 17.46 -15.02 1.80
N TYR A 273 17.65 -15.53 3.01
CA TYR A 273 16.84 -15.18 4.17
C TYR A 273 16.98 -13.71 4.58
N GLU A 274 18.21 -13.17 4.58
CA GLU A 274 18.46 -11.77 4.95
C GLU A 274 17.96 -10.77 3.89
N LEU A 275 17.74 -11.22 2.65
CA LEU A 275 17.09 -10.44 1.59
C LEU A 275 15.56 -10.35 1.75
N VAL A 276 14.93 -11.25 2.52
CA VAL A 276 13.50 -11.15 2.83
C VAL A 276 13.31 -10.02 3.84
N PRO A 277 12.34 -9.09 3.60
CA PRO A 277 12.01 -8.06 4.56
C PRO A 277 11.73 -8.65 5.95
N GLU A 278 12.28 -8.08 7.02
CA GLU A 278 12.26 -8.68 8.35
C GLU A 278 10.86 -9.02 8.84
N HIS A 279 9.91 -8.09 8.67
CA HIS A 279 8.51 -8.28 9.04
C HIS A 279 7.78 -9.33 8.16
N GLU A 280 8.32 -9.67 6.98
CA GLU A 280 7.79 -10.72 6.11
C GLU A 280 8.37 -12.10 6.41
N ARG A 281 9.53 -12.19 7.09
CA ARG A 281 10.20 -13.47 7.38
C ARG A 281 9.30 -14.44 8.12
N MET A 282 8.45 -13.94 9.01
CA MET A 282 7.49 -14.77 9.76
C MET A 282 6.52 -15.57 8.87
N TYR A 283 6.34 -15.18 7.61
CA TYR A 283 5.50 -15.89 6.63
C TYR A 283 6.28 -16.94 5.81
N LEU A 284 7.58 -17.16 6.09
CA LEU A 284 8.38 -18.14 5.37
C LEU A 284 7.90 -19.58 5.65
N GLY A 285 7.59 -19.90 6.90
CA GLY A 285 6.91 -21.12 7.32
C GLY A 285 5.40 -20.94 7.52
N ASP A 286 4.81 -21.84 8.30
CA ASP A 286 3.39 -21.82 8.66
C ASP A 286 3.11 -20.94 9.90
N MET A 287 1.84 -20.82 10.27
CA MET A 287 1.41 -19.98 11.40
C MET A 287 2.03 -20.38 12.75
N ASP A 288 2.37 -21.66 12.92
CA ASP A 288 2.88 -22.19 14.20
C ASP A 288 4.40 -22.06 14.28
N THR A 289 5.09 -22.38 13.18
CA THR A 289 6.55 -22.46 13.10
C THR A 289 7.21 -21.18 12.64
N LYS A 290 6.49 -20.33 11.89
CA LYS A 290 6.99 -19.07 11.32
C LYS A 290 8.34 -19.25 10.63
N ASP A 291 9.35 -18.46 10.99
CA ASP A 291 10.72 -18.55 10.48
C ASP A 291 11.67 -19.33 11.41
N TRP A 292 11.16 -20.01 12.45
CA TRP A 292 12.00 -20.60 13.48
C TRP A 292 13.02 -21.59 12.91
N ASP A 293 12.60 -22.46 12.00
CA ASP A 293 13.48 -23.49 11.44
C ASP A 293 14.56 -22.89 10.54
N TYR A 294 14.23 -21.79 9.82
CA TYR A 294 15.18 -21.01 9.06
C TYR A 294 16.26 -20.45 9.98
N ARG A 295 15.85 -19.77 11.06
CA ARG A 295 16.76 -19.19 12.05
C ARG A 295 17.63 -20.24 12.72
N ARG A 296 17.06 -21.40 13.07
CA ARG A 296 17.80 -22.54 13.64
C ARG A 296 18.89 -23.01 12.69
N ILE A 297 18.56 -23.28 11.43
CA ILE A 297 19.54 -23.76 10.44
C ILE A 297 20.68 -22.74 10.24
N ILE A 298 20.33 -21.46 10.14
CA ILE A 298 21.27 -20.40 9.82
C ILE A 298 22.16 -20.05 11.03
N TYR A 299 21.55 -19.75 12.17
CA TYR A 299 22.21 -19.11 13.32
C TYR A 299 22.48 -20.05 14.49
N SER A 300 21.92 -21.27 14.48
CA SER A 300 22.14 -22.27 15.54
C SER A 300 22.20 -23.70 14.96
N PRO A 301 23.11 -23.97 13.99
CA PRO A 301 23.15 -25.23 13.25
C PRO A 301 23.37 -26.47 14.13
N GLU A 302 23.95 -26.31 15.32
CA GLU A 302 24.13 -27.34 16.33
C GLU A 302 22.81 -27.84 16.94
N ASN A 303 21.77 -26.99 16.95
CA ASN A 303 20.45 -27.35 17.44
C ASN A 303 19.72 -28.14 16.36
N LYS A 304 19.68 -29.47 16.51
CA LYS A 304 18.93 -30.34 15.60
C LYS A 304 17.45 -30.31 15.94
N ARG A 305 16.62 -30.44 14.91
CA ARG A 305 15.17 -30.62 15.06
C ARG A 305 14.93 -31.97 15.74
N GLU A 306 14.21 -31.98 16.86
CA GLU A 306 13.64 -33.21 17.38
C GLU A 306 12.58 -33.69 16.37
N VAL A 307 12.72 -34.94 15.91
CA VAL A 307 11.84 -35.55 14.90
C VAL A 307 10.90 -36.53 15.57
#